data_AF-A0A9Q4KYG6-F1
#
_entry.id   AF-A0A9Q4KYG6-F1
#
_cell.length_a   1.000
_cell.length_b   1.000
_cell.length_c   1.000
_cell.angle_alpha   90.00
_cell.angle_beta   90.00
_cell.angle_gamma   90.00
#
_symmetry.space_group_name_H-M   'P 1'
#
loop_
_entity.id
_entity.type
_entity.pdbx_description
1 polymer ?
#
loop_
_entity_poly.entity_id
_entity_poly.type
_entity_poly.pdbx_seq_one_letter_code
_entity_poly.pdbx_strand_id
1 'polypeptide(L)' 'MRVCCNDKSEFKVTYDGGSMGNDTILVCKIHIIKHPFDKRIISKEEIEN' A
#
# COMPACT_ATOMS: atom_id res chain seq x y z
N MET A 1 6.39 2.43 10.35
CA MET A 1 6.08 2.14 8.93
C MET A 1 5.28 0.86 8.88
N ARG A 2 4.04 0.87 8.38
CA ARG A 2 3.21 -0.33 8.31
C ARG A 2 3.60 -1.17 7.09
N VAL A 3 3.55 -2.49 7.23
CA VAL A 3 3.73 -3.47 6.16
C VAL A 3 2.46 -4.30 6.03
N CYS A 4 2.05 -4.64 4.81
CA CYS A 4 0.82 -5.41 4.58
C CYS A 4 0.92 -6.86 5.08
N CYS A 5 2.12 -7.44 5.05
CA CYS A 5 2.42 -8.81 5.45
C CYS A 5 3.94 -8.98 5.63
N ASN A 6 4.39 -10.19 5.95
CA ASN A 6 5.81 -10.54 6.06
C ASN A 6 6.53 -10.74 4.70
N ASP A 7 5.80 -10.76 3.58
CA ASP A 7 6.44 -10.81 2.25
C ASP A 7 7.26 -9.55 1.92
N LYS A 8 8.16 -9.71 0.95
CA LYS A 8 8.93 -8.59 0.39
C LYS A 8 7.97 -7.51 -0.10
N SER A 9 8.13 -6.32 0.46
CA SER A 9 7.40 -5.14 0.02
C SER A 9 8.07 -4.58 -1.23
N GLU A 10 7.28 -4.42 -2.28
CA GLU A 10 7.74 -3.90 -3.58
C GLU A 10 7.09 -2.56 -3.91
N PHE A 11 6.03 -2.20 -3.18
CA PHE A 11 5.27 -0.98 -3.39
C PHE A 11 5.14 -0.21 -2.07
N LYS A 12 5.32 1.11 -2.13
CA LYS A 12 4.91 2.04 -1.09
C LYS A 12 3.62 2.69 -1.53
N VAL A 13 2.56 2.47 -0.78
CA VAL A 13 1.20 2.81 -1.15
C VAL A 13 0.66 3.85 -0.19
N THR A 14 0.20 4.97 -0.72
CA THR A 14 -0.61 5.94 0.01
C THR A 14 -2.08 5.68 -0.29
N TYR A 15 -2.86 5.41 0.75
CA TYR A 15 -4.29 5.15 0.64
C TYR A 15 -5.12 6.17 1.43
N ASP A 16 -6.35 6.39 0.97
CA ASP A 16 -7.31 7.25 1.66
C ASP A 16 -7.88 6.51 2.88
N GLY A 17 -7.51 6.97 4.08
CA GLY A 17 -8.05 6.47 5.35
C GLY A 17 -9.39 7.11 5.73
N GLY A 18 -10.03 7.86 4.82
CA GLY A 18 -11.23 8.64 5.09
C GLY A 18 -11.00 9.68 6.18
N SER A 19 -11.83 9.65 7.23
CA SER A 19 -11.79 10.62 8.34
C SER A 19 -10.49 10.60 9.17
N MET A 20 -9.64 9.59 9.01
CA MET A 20 -8.33 9.51 9.68
C MET A 20 -7.18 10.14 8.87
N GLY A 21 -7.44 10.59 7.64
CA GLY A 21 -6.43 11.15 6.74
C GLY A 21 -5.71 10.08 5.91
N ASN A 22 -4.78 10.55 5.07
CA ASN A 22 -4.01 9.69 4.19
C ASN A 22 -2.91 8.97 4.98
N ASP A 23 -2.75 7.68 4.75
CA ASP A 23 -1.75 6.86 5.43
C ASP A 23 -0.92 6.08 4.41
N THR A 24 0.30 5.72 4.79
CA THR A 24 1.26 5.07 3.90
C THR A 24 1.64 3.70 4.43
N ILE A 25 1.51 2.69 3.56
CA ILE A 25 1.80 1.29 3.86
C ILE A 25 2.67 0.66 2.78
N LEU A 26 3.57 -0.22 3.20
CA LEU A 26 4.37 -1.05 2.33
C LEU A 26 3.59 -2.29 1.92
N VAL A 27 3.46 -2.53 0.62
CA VAL A 27 2.61 -3.58 0.04
C VAL A 27 3.45 -4.48 -0.87
N CYS A 28 3.20 -5.79 -0.81
CA CYS A 28 3.80 -6.75 -1.74
C CYS A 28 3.02 -6.80 -3.06
N LYS A 29 3.61 -7.34 -4.14
CA LYS A 29 2.95 -7.48 -5.45
C LYS A 29 1.65 -8.29 -5.45
N ILE A 30 1.42 -9.12 -4.43
CA ILE A 30 0.22 -9.95 -4.33
C ILE A 30 -0.94 -9.15 -3.72
N HIS A 31 -0.67 -8.35 -2.69
CA HIS A 31 -1.71 -7.60 -1.98
C HIS A 31 -2.07 -6.28 -2.67
N ILE A 32 -1.18 -5.73 -3.51
CA ILE A 32 -1.45 -4.46 -4.22
C ILE A 32 -2.70 -4.55 -5.13
N ILE A 33 -2.99 -5.73 -5.68
CA ILE A 33 -4.17 -6.01 -6.51
C ILE A 33 -5.38 -6.53 -5.72
N LYS A 34 -5.31 -6.56 -4.39
CA LYS A 34 -6.39 -7.05 -3.51
C LYS A 34 -7.01 -5.90 -2.72
N HIS A 35 -8.26 -6.09 -2.28
CA HIS A 35 -8.91 -5.15 -1.36
C HIS A 35 -8.12 -5.05 -0.04
N PRO A 36 -7.92 -3.84 0.53
CA PRO A 36 -8.46 -2.54 0.12
C PRO A 36 -7.62 -1.78 -0.92
N PHE A 37 -6.42 -2.25 -1.24
CA PHE A 37 -5.44 -1.55 -2.09
C PHE A 37 -5.88 -1.49 -3.56
N ASP A 38 -6.67 -2.43 -4.07
CA ASP A 38 -7.19 -2.34 -5.44
C ASP A 38 -8.06 -1.09 -5.70
N LYS A 39 -8.70 -0.52 -4.67
CA LYS A 39 -9.73 0.53 -4.83
C LYS A 39 -9.47 1.84 -4.11
N ARG A 40 -8.63 1.85 -3.07
CA ARG A 40 -8.45 3.03 -2.19
C ARG A 40 -7.07 3.66 -2.28
N ILE A 41 -6.31 3.34 -3.32
CA ILE A 41 -4.98 3.92 -3.54
C ILE A 41 -5.10 5.33 -4.09
N ILE A 42 -4.47 6.26 -3.40
CA ILE A 42 -4.22 7.62 -3.89
C ILE A 42 -2.96 7.63 -4.74
N SER A 43 -1.89 6.98 -4.26
CA SER A 43 -0.62 6.87 -4.98
C SER A 43 0.11 5.58 -4.64
N LYS A 44 0.85 5.05 -5.61
CA LYS A 44 1.75 3.91 -5.43
C LYS A 44 3.12 4.26 -6.01
N GLU A 45 4.17 3.98 -5.25
CA GLU A 45 5.55 4.12 -5.66
C GLU A 45 6.19 2.73 -5.65
N GLU A 46 6.79 2.29 -6.75
CA GLU A 46 7.59 1.07 -6.78
C GLU A 46 8.91 1.31 -6.04
N ILE A 47 9.25 0.40 -5.14
CA ILE A 47 10.51 0.45 -4.40
C ILE A 47 11.50 -0.34 -5.24
N GLU A 48 12.16 0.36 -6.17
CA GLU A 48 13.29 -0.21 -6.90
C GLU A 48 14.38 -0.59 -5.87
N ASN A 49 14.87 -1.81 -6.00
CA ASN A 49 15.83 -2.42 -5.09
C ASN A 49 17.18 -2.58 -5.78
#